data_AF-A0A838RN40-F1
#
_entry.id   AF-A0A838RN40-F1
#
_cell.length_a   1.000
_cell.length_b   1.000
_cell.length_c   1.000
_cell.angle_alpha   90.00
_cell.angle_beta   90.00
_cell.angle_gamma   90.00
#
_symmetry.space_group_name_H-M   'P 1'
#
loop_
_entity.id
_entity.type
_entity.pdbx_description
1 polymer ?
#
loop_
_entity_poly.entity_id
_entity_poly.type
_entity_poly.pdbx_seq_one_letter_code
_entity_poly.pdbx_strand_id
1 'polypeptide(L)' 'PGTVTRIRTIGENKQGDITYTVIVTPDKQDERLRWNMTAIVDIAPK' A
#
# COMPACT_ATOMS: atom_id res chain seq x y z
N PRO A 1 -5.80 -0.26 -10.69
CA PRO A 1 -4.97 0.94 -10.91
C PRO A 1 -5.23 1.93 -9.77
N GLY A 2 -4.20 2.66 -9.35
CA GLY A 2 -4.28 3.58 -8.25
C GLY A 2 -2.99 4.38 -8.15
N THR A 3 -3.04 5.46 -7.38
CA THR A 3 -1.91 6.35 -7.19
C THR A 3 -1.38 6.23 -5.77
N VAL A 4 -0.05 6.16 -5.63
CA VAL A 4 0.60 6.27 -4.33
C VAL A 4 0.46 7.72 -3.87
N THR A 5 -0.32 7.95 -2.81
CA THR A 5 -0.57 9.30 -2.30
C THR A 5 0.41 9.68 -1.21
N ARG A 6 0.91 8.70 -0.44
CA ARG A 6 1.88 8.95 0.62
C ARG A 6 2.69 7.72 0.96
N ILE A 7 3.95 7.94 1.33
CA ILE A 7 4.80 6.92 1.95
C ILE A 7 5.09 7.39 3.37
N ARG A 8 4.85 6.56 4.39
CA ARG A 8 5.26 6.88 5.77
C ARG A 8 6.79 6.90 5.81
N THR A 9 7.36 7.97 6.36
CA THR A 9 8.82 8.17 6.44
C THR A 9 9.48 7.32 7.52
N ILE A 10 8.71 6.84 8.50
CA ILE A 10 9.18 5.92 9.53
C ILE A 10 8.94 4.50 9.03
N GLY A 11 10.03 3.79 8.78
CA GLY A 11 10.01 2.36 8.52
C GLY A 11 9.86 1.57 9.81
N GLU A 12 9.19 0.43 9.74
CA GLU A 12 9.07 -0.54 10.82
C GLU A 12 10.04 -1.69 10.56
N ASN A 13 10.80 -2.10 11.58
CA ASN A 13 11.62 -3.28 11.47
C ASN A 13 10.73 -4.52 11.59
N LYS A 14 10.70 -5.33 10.52
CA LYS A 14 10.03 -6.62 10.49
C LYS A 14 11.06 -7.70 10.21
N GLN A 15 11.40 -8.47 11.24
CA GLN A 15 12.31 -9.62 11.15
C GLN A 15 13.68 -9.29 10.53
N GLY A 16 14.19 -8.07 10.74
CA GLY A 16 15.47 -7.61 10.20
C GLY A 16 15.35 -6.71 8.98
N ASP A 17 14.18 -6.71 8.31
CA ASP A 17 13.92 -5.85 7.15
C ASP A 17 13.23 -4.55 7.55
N ILE A 18 13.60 -3.43 6.93
CA ILE A 18 12.93 -2.15 7.12
C ILE A 18 11.78 -2.05 6.13
N THR A 19 10.55 -2.17 6.63
CA THR A 19 9.32 -2.06 5.82
C THR A 19 8.74 -0.66 5.95
N TYR A 20 8.46 0.00 4.84
CA TYR A 20 7.75 1.28 4.81
C TYR A 20 6.28 1.07 4.46
N THR A 21 5.39 1.74 5.18
CA THR A 21 3.96 1.72 4.86
C THR A 21 3.66 2.70 3.73
N VAL A 22 3.10 2.21 2.64
CA VAL A 22 2.62 3.03 1.52
C VAL A 22 1.10 3.16 1.58
N ILE A 23 0.61 4.39 1.48
CA ILE A 23 -0.82 4.70 1.35
C ILE A 23 -1.10 4.86 -0.14
N VAL A 24 -1.93 3.97 -0.67
CA VAL A 24 -2.36 3.96 -2.07
C VAL A 24 -3.84 4.30 -2.12
N THR A 25 -4.21 5.24 -3.00
CA THR A 25 -5.60 5.55 -3.30
C THR A 25 -5.96 4.84 -4.61
N PRO A 26 -6.85 3.83 -4.57
CA PRO A 26 -7.34 3.19 -5.79
C PRO A 26 -8.17 4.17 -6.63
N ASP A 27 -8.06 4.11 -7.95
CA ASP A 27 -8.86 4.97 -8.84
C ASP A 27 -10.33 4.55 -8.86
N LYS A 28 -10.62 3.28 -8.55
CA LYS A 28 -11.97 2.73 -8.40
C LYS A 28 -12.07 2.00 -7.07
N GLN A 29 -13.08 2.35 -6.29
CA GLN A 29 -13.42 1.66 -5.05
C GLN A 29 -14.45 0.57 -5.37
N ASP A 30 -14.00 -0.69 -5.42
CA ASP A 30 -14.89 -1.85 -5.56
C ASP A 30 -15.72 -2.03 -4.28
N GLU A 31 -17.02 -2.21 -4.41
CA GLU A 31 -17.96 -2.41 -3.30
C GLU A 31 -17.64 -3.66 -2.46
N ARG A 32 -16.79 -4.57 -2.94
CA ARG A 32 -16.35 -5.77 -2.23
C ARG A 32 -15.14 -5.54 -1.32
N LEU A 33 -14.46 -4.40 -1.44
CA LEU A 33 -13.36 -4.05 -0.55
C LEU A 33 -13.90 -3.87 0.87
N ARG A 34 -13.19 -4.45 1.83
CA ARG A 34 -13.49 -4.36 3.26
C ARG A 34 -12.23 -3.94 3.99
N TRP A 35 -12.41 -3.32 5.16
CA TRP A 35 -11.30 -3.01 6.05
C TRP A 35 -10.58 -4.29 6.51
N ASN A 36 -9.29 -4.17 6.78
CA ASN A 36 -8.40 -5.27 7.20
C ASN A 36 -8.26 -6.41 6.17
N MET A 37 -8.57 -6.17 4.90
CA MET A 37 -8.35 -7.13 3.84
C MET A 37 -6.88 -7.14 3.41
N THR A 38 -6.30 -8.33 3.21
CA THR A 38 -4.99 -8.48 2.58
C THR A 38 -5.12 -8.32 1.07
N ALA A 39 -4.29 -7.45 0.48
CA ALA A 39 -4.21 -7.24 -0.95
C ALA A 39 -2.77 -7.44 -1.43
N ILE A 40 -2.62 -7.86 -2.69
CA ILE A 40 -1.35 -7.90 -3.40
C ILE A 40 -1.34 -6.71 -4.36
N VAL A 41 -0.25 -5.96 -4.37
CA VAL A 41 -0.08 -4.76 -5.19
C VAL A 41 1.18 -4.91 -6.03
N ASP A 42 1.06 -4.65 -7.32
CA ASP A 42 2.19 -4.51 -8.24
C ASP A 42 2.42 -3.00 -8.49
N ILE A 43 3.67 -2.56 -8.31
CA ILE A 43 4.07 -1.15 -8.45
C ILE A 43 4.99 -1.06 -9.66
N ALA A 44 4.46 -0.55 -10.76
CA ALA A 44 5.24 -0.32 -11.97
C ALA A 44 6.19 0.89 -11.78
N PRO A 45 7.43 0.84 -12.33
CA PRO A 45 8.30 2.00 -12.43
C PRO A 45 7.66 3.06 -13.34
N LYS A 46 7.93 4.34 -13.04
CA LYS A 46 7.45 5.48 -13.83
C LYS A 46 8.40 5.80 -14.97
#